data_AF-A0A947G5W3-F1
#
_entry.id   AF-A0A947G5W3-F1
#
_cell.length_a   1.000
_cell.length_b   1.000
_cell.length_c   1.000
_cell.angle_alpha   90.00
_cell.angle_beta   90.00
_cell.angle_gamma   90.00
#
_symmetry.space_group_name_H-M   'P 1'
#
loop_
_entity.id
_entity.type
_entity.pdbx_description
1 polymer ?
#
loop_
_entity_poly.entity_id
_entity_poly.type
_entity_poly.pdbx_seq_one_letter_code
_entity_poly.pdbx_strand_id
1 'polypeptide(L)'
;EDADLILAADGVASRTRDQFAEFFGPEVDHRPNKFVWLGTTVPYDAFTFYFKENDAGLWRVHAYRYTEEGSTFIVETTHDAWLKAGMDQTDEDQTIAYLESLFAEELAGHKLIKNRSIWRSFPNIRNRSWHHRNMVLLGDAAHTAHLSIGSGTKLAMEDAIVLRDALEDTGSVREALVNYEERRRPEVESLQRAAQVSLEWFENTERYLELSPEQFEFSLLTRSLRVTHENLRKRDPEYVARYDRWFAADQGFDSDEIPAPLFVPKALREQQCLNRIVAAPTRLDAAPDGLVGDDYLVHAGARAMGGAGLVYTGVAAVSKHGRLTPRTPGLYRPDQADQWSDVVDYIRGRSISLTGIRLTHSGPRASIERPWPGEDGPIFEPWELMAASPVRYGARWPEPRAATSDDIEQVVRDYRRAVALADAAGFHVVDLDFADGGLLASFLSPLTNHRDDDYGGSEEARLNLAGRIVAAAREVLAAAKPLGVRICADDGVDGGTTPEVAARVAKRLAEVGADFVTVAAGYTLDGLKPSGQRAYSVALADAVRAALDVPVIAEGGLWSSDDVCSAVAAGRADFCALERALLFDPNFPRRAAARFGVELPWPERYFRARGFFPRD
;
A
#
# COMPACT_ATOMS: atom_id res chain seq x y z
N GLU A 1 20.78 20.78 -36.22
CA GLU A 1 21.23 21.38 -34.96
C GLU A 1 21.12 22.91 -34.97
N ASP A 2 20.98 23.54 -36.15
CA ASP A 2 20.93 25.01 -36.33
C ASP A 2 19.58 25.70 -36.02
N ALA A 3 18.63 25.00 -35.39
CA ALA A 3 17.34 25.59 -35.00
C ALA A 3 17.44 26.26 -33.63
N ASP A 4 16.70 27.33 -33.38
CA ASP A 4 16.68 27.99 -32.05
C ASP A 4 16.11 27.08 -30.96
N LEU A 5 15.15 26.23 -31.32
CA LEU A 5 14.53 25.21 -30.47
C LEU A 5 14.20 23.97 -31.32
N ILE A 6 14.49 22.79 -30.81
CA ILE A 6 14.14 21.49 -31.40
C ILE A 6 13.12 20.81 -30.50
N LEU A 7 11.90 20.63 -31.01
CA LEU A 7 10.85 19.89 -30.31
C LEU A 7 10.82 18.43 -30.80
N ALA A 8 11.10 17.50 -29.90
CA ALA A 8 11.05 16.07 -30.14
C ALA A 8 9.76 15.48 -29.55
N ALA A 9 8.72 15.42 -30.38
CA ALA A 9 7.43 14.81 -30.10
C ALA A 9 7.20 13.56 -30.98
N ASP A 10 8.25 12.79 -31.23
CA ASP A 10 8.28 11.61 -32.12
C ASP A 10 7.78 10.32 -31.46
N GLY A 11 7.13 10.45 -30.29
CA GLY A 11 6.36 9.41 -29.62
C GLY A 11 7.19 8.36 -28.90
N VAL A 12 6.54 7.24 -28.58
CA VAL A 12 7.10 6.18 -27.74
C VAL A 12 8.42 5.59 -28.29
N ALA A 13 8.57 5.50 -29.61
CA ALA A 13 9.76 5.02 -30.30
C ALA A 13 10.69 6.19 -30.72
N SER A 14 10.84 7.18 -29.85
CA SER A 14 11.60 8.41 -30.10
C SER A 14 13.05 8.13 -30.48
N ARG A 15 13.41 8.45 -31.73
CA ARG A 15 14.79 8.36 -32.20
C ARG A 15 15.66 9.42 -31.55
N THR A 16 15.08 10.58 -31.24
CA THR A 16 15.79 11.66 -30.57
C THR A 16 16.19 11.26 -29.15
N ARG A 17 15.26 10.70 -28.37
CA ARG A 17 15.56 10.19 -27.03
C ARG A 17 16.67 9.14 -27.08
N ASP A 18 16.59 8.20 -28.02
CA ASP A 18 17.56 7.11 -28.13
C ASP A 18 18.95 7.62 -28.58
N GLN A 19 19.00 8.56 -29.53
CA GLN A 19 20.26 9.16 -29.99
C GLN A 19 21.00 9.95 -28.91
N PHE A 20 20.26 10.60 -28.00
CA PHE A 20 20.82 11.43 -26.92
C PHE A 20 20.57 10.81 -25.53
N ALA A 21 20.49 9.48 -25.46
CA ALA A 21 20.13 8.74 -24.25
C ALA A 21 21.05 9.03 -23.06
N GLU A 22 22.34 9.29 -23.27
CA GLU A 22 23.28 9.65 -22.19
C GLU A 22 22.82 10.90 -21.42
N PHE A 23 22.19 11.86 -22.11
CA PHE A 23 21.73 13.12 -21.54
C PHE A 23 20.33 12.99 -20.93
N PHE A 24 19.38 12.45 -21.69
CA PHE A 24 18.01 12.28 -21.22
C PHE A 24 17.88 11.23 -20.12
N GLY A 25 18.75 10.22 -20.13
CA GLY A 25 18.72 9.08 -19.20
C GLY A 25 17.38 8.36 -19.22
N PRO A 26 16.97 7.76 -20.37
CA PRO A 26 15.73 7.02 -20.47
C PRO A 26 15.80 5.73 -19.66
N GLU A 27 14.75 5.48 -18.89
CA GLU A 27 14.43 4.22 -18.26
C GLU A 27 13.19 3.65 -18.95
N VAL A 28 13.28 2.42 -19.43
CA VAL A 28 12.20 1.74 -20.14
C VAL A 28 11.89 0.44 -19.42
N ASP A 29 10.71 0.40 -18.82
CA ASP A 29 10.16 -0.79 -18.17
C ASP A 29 9.11 -1.43 -19.08
N HIS A 30 9.41 -2.60 -19.63
CA HIS A 30 8.50 -3.34 -20.49
C HIS A 30 7.57 -4.21 -19.66
N ARG A 31 6.29 -3.84 -19.70
CA ARG A 31 5.26 -4.51 -18.90
C ARG A 31 4.93 -5.92 -19.40
N PRO A 32 4.61 -6.86 -18.49
CA PRO A 32 4.44 -8.28 -18.83
C PRO A 32 3.24 -8.55 -19.73
N ASN A 33 2.13 -7.81 -19.56
CA ASN A 33 0.93 -8.01 -20.37
C ASN A 33 1.17 -7.69 -21.85
N LYS A 34 0.49 -8.46 -22.71
CA LYS A 34 0.43 -8.23 -24.15
C LYS A 34 -0.87 -7.53 -24.48
N PHE A 35 -0.78 -6.52 -25.35
CA PHE A 35 -1.96 -5.84 -25.86
C PHE A 35 -1.88 -5.62 -27.37
N VAL A 36 -3.06 -5.51 -27.98
CA VAL A 36 -3.24 -5.11 -29.37
C VAL A 36 -4.31 -4.02 -29.45
N TRP A 37 -4.06 -3.00 -30.28
CA TRP A 37 -5.00 -1.91 -30.50
C TRP A 37 -5.79 -2.15 -31.78
N LEU A 38 -7.12 -2.25 -31.67
CA LEU A 38 -8.04 -2.42 -32.79
C LEU A 38 -9.09 -1.31 -32.77
N GLY A 39 -9.75 -1.12 -33.92
CA GLY A 39 -11.00 -0.38 -34.00
C GLY A 39 -12.19 -1.34 -34.08
N THR A 40 -13.39 -0.82 -33.92
CA THR A 40 -14.65 -1.52 -34.19
C THR A 40 -15.75 -0.53 -34.57
N THR A 41 -16.81 -1.02 -35.21
CA THR A 41 -18.02 -0.23 -35.53
C THR A 41 -19.08 -0.32 -34.44
N VAL A 42 -18.83 -1.05 -33.34
CA VAL A 42 -19.77 -1.08 -32.20
C VAL A 42 -19.93 0.35 -31.65
N PRO A 43 -21.17 0.86 -31.54
CA PRO A 43 -21.42 2.22 -31.06
C PRO A 43 -21.48 2.25 -29.52
N TYR A 44 -20.32 2.21 -28.86
CA TYR A 44 -20.26 2.31 -27.40
C TYR A 44 -20.72 3.69 -26.91
N ASP A 45 -21.66 3.72 -25.97
CA ASP A 45 -22.14 4.96 -25.34
C ASP A 45 -21.28 5.40 -24.14
N ALA A 46 -20.50 4.47 -23.59
CA ALA A 46 -19.62 4.70 -22.45
C ALA A 46 -18.31 3.91 -22.59
N PHE A 47 -17.32 4.29 -21.79
CA PHE A 47 -16.11 3.47 -21.64
C PHE A 47 -16.50 2.11 -21.04
N THR A 48 -16.23 1.04 -21.77
CA THR A 48 -16.70 -0.31 -21.48
C THR A 48 -15.50 -1.24 -21.28
N PHE A 49 -15.57 -2.07 -20.25
CA PHE A 49 -14.60 -3.12 -20.00
C PHE A 49 -15.26 -4.48 -20.19
N TYR A 50 -14.60 -5.39 -20.90
CA TYR A 50 -14.99 -6.80 -20.93
C TYR A 50 -13.90 -7.64 -20.31
N PHE A 51 -14.32 -8.68 -19.59
CA PHE A 51 -13.45 -9.70 -19.01
C PHE A 51 -14.00 -11.05 -19.46
N LYS A 52 -13.24 -11.78 -20.27
CA LYS A 52 -13.68 -13.04 -20.87
C LYS A 52 -12.62 -14.10 -20.73
N GLU A 53 -12.98 -15.20 -20.10
CA GLU A 53 -12.12 -16.36 -19.95
C GLU A 53 -12.34 -17.36 -21.09
N ASN A 54 -11.26 -18.00 -21.51
CA ASN A 54 -11.29 -19.18 -22.35
C ASN A 54 -10.18 -20.16 -21.93
N ASP A 55 -9.99 -21.24 -22.70
CA ASP A 55 -8.96 -22.24 -22.41
C ASP A 55 -7.53 -21.66 -22.34
N ALA A 56 -7.26 -20.52 -22.98
CA ALA A 56 -5.96 -19.87 -22.93
C ALA A 56 -5.74 -19.05 -21.65
N GLY A 57 -6.81 -18.44 -21.11
CA GLY A 57 -6.78 -17.61 -19.90
C GLY A 57 -7.76 -16.45 -19.99
N LEU A 58 -7.52 -15.41 -19.18
CA LEU A 58 -8.34 -14.21 -19.13
C LEU A 58 -7.95 -13.21 -20.24
N TRP A 59 -8.97 -12.66 -20.91
CA TRP A 59 -8.85 -11.58 -21.89
C TRP A 59 -9.62 -10.38 -21.41
N ARG A 60 -8.99 -9.20 -21.47
CA ARG A 60 -9.62 -7.93 -21.12
C ARG A 60 -9.78 -7.05 -22.35
N VAL A 61 -10.87 -6.30 -22.41
CA VAL A 61 -11.09 -5.29 -23.45
C VAL A 61 -11.25 -3.92 -22.80
N HIS A 62 -10.63 -2.92 -23.41
CA HIS A 62 -10.88 -1.51 -23.14
C HIS A 62 -11.53 -0.91 -24.40
N ALA A 63 -12.82 -0.60 -24.32
CA ALA A 63 -13.59 -0.13 -25.46
C ALA A 63 -14.23 1.24 -25.21
N TYR A 64 -14.10 2.16 -26.16
CA TYR A 64 -14.70 3.48 -26.09
C TYR A 64 -14.78 4.13 -27.47
N ARG A 65 -15.82 4.93 -27.67
CA ARG A 65 -16.08 5.61 -28.94
C ARG A 65 -15.14 6.78 -29.17
N TYR A 66 -14.63 6.95 -30.40
CA TYR A 66 -13.80 8.09 -30.79
C TYR A 66 -14.37 8.88 -31.98
N THR A 67 -15.28 8.30 -32.77
CA THR A 67 -16.12 9.00 -33.76
C THR A 67 -17.55 8.47 -33.74
N GLU A 68 -18.46 9.10 -34.50
CA GLU A 68 -19.82 8.59 -34.64
C GLU A 68 -19.89 7.15 -35.19
N GLU A 69 -18.95 6.76 -36.05
CA GLU A 69 -18.97 5.44 -36.72
C GLU A 69 -17.87 4.49 -36.22
N GLY A 70 -17.01 4.95 -35.30
CA GLY A 70 -15.79 4.24 -34.90
C GLY A 70 -15.52 4.27 -33.40
N SER A 71 -15.16 3.11 -32.89
CA SER A 71 -14.78 2.89 -31.50
C SER A 71 -13.44 2.18 -31.38
N THR A 72 -12.71 2.50 -30.32
CA THR A 72 -11.52 1.78 -29.90
C THR A 72 -11.93 0.43 -29.31
N PHE A 73 -11.15 -0.62 -29.60
CA PHE A 73 -11.28 -1.96 -29.04
C PHE A 73 -9.87 -2.48 -28.73
N ILE A 74 -9.33 -2.14 -27.57
CA ILE A 74 -7.99 -2.61 -27.16
C ILE A 74 -8.17 -3.92 -26.42
N VAL A 75 -7.47 -4.96 -26.87
CA VAL A 75 -7.46 -6.26 -26.18
C VAL A 75 -6.14 -6.43 -25.44
N GLU A 76 -6.22 -6.88 -24.20
CA GLU A 76 -5.10 -7.10 -23.30
C GLU A 76 -5.20 -8.48 -22.64
N THR A 77 -4.09 -9.18 -22.51
CA THR A 77 -4.00 -10.48 -21.86
C THR A 77 -2.60 -10.70 -21.26
N THR A 78 -2.44 -11.70 -20.39
CA THR A 78 -1.14 -12.06 -19.83
C THR A 78 -0.23 -12.65 -20.91
N HIS A 79 1.08 -12.62 -20.69
CA HIS A 79 2.03 -13.23 -21.62
C HIS A 79 1.76 -14.73 -21.82
N ASP A 80 1.42 -15.44 -20.74
CA ASP A 80 1.16 -16.87 -20.78
C ASP A 80 -0.11 -17.21 -21.56
N ALA A 81 -1.20 -16.46 -21.35
CA ALA A 81 -2.44 -16.65 -22.10
C ALA A 81 -2.27 -16.29 -23.59
N TRP A 82 -1.49 -15.24 -23.89
CA TRP A 82 -1.11 -14.88 -25.25
C TRP A 82 -0.35 -15.99 -25.97
N LEU A 83 0.67 -16.56 -25.32
CA LEU A 83 1.43 -17.71 -25.86
C LEU A 83 0.55 -18.96 -26.01
N LYS A 84 -0.28 -19.26 -25.01
CA LYS A 84 -1.16 -20.43 -25.03
C LYS A 84 -2.21 -20.37 -26.14
N ALA A 85 -2.64 -19.16 -26.52
CA ALA A 85 -3.51 -18.92 -27.66
C ALA A 85 -2.78 -18.91 -29.02
N GLY A 86 -1.44 -19.02 -29.04
CA GLY A 86 -0.63 -19.02 -30.26
C GLY A 86 -0.52 -17.64 -30.94
N MET A 87 -0.79 -16.56 -30.20
CA MET A 87 -0.83 -15.20 -30.75
C MET A 87 0.56 -14.62 -31.09
N ASP A 88 1.63 -15.33 -30.72
CA ASP A 88 3.02 -15.02 -31.10
C ASP A 88 3.33 -15.34 -32.57
N GLN A 89 2.53 -16.20 -33.18
CA GLN A 89 2.71 -16.69 -34.54
C GLN A 89 1.64 -16.19 -35.51
N THR A 90 0.65 -15.44 -35.01
CA THR A 90 -0.45 -14.93 -35.83
C THR A 90 -0.12 -13.64 -36.55
N ASP A 91 -0.61 -13.50 -37.78
CA ASP A 91 -0.72 -12.20 -38.44
C ASP A 91 -1.94 -11.39 -37.96
N GLU A 92 -2.13 -10.18 -38.51
CA GLU A 92 -3.24 -9.30 -38.12
C GLU A 92 -4.63 -9.90 -38.44
N ASP A 93 -4.76 -10.64 -39.55
CA ASP A 93 -6.04 -11.23 -39.96
C ASP A 93 -6.42 -12.42 -39.10
N GLN A 94 -5.43 -13.25 -38.74
CA GLN A 94 -5.60 -14.35 -37.79
C GLN A 94 -5.93 -13.83 -36.39
N THR A 95 -5.27 -12.75 -35.95
CA THR A 95 -5.57 -12.07 -34.68
C THR A 95 -7.02 -11.58 -34.66
N ILE A 96 -7.47 -10.90 -35.71
CA ILE A 96 -8.86 -10.44 -35.83
C ILE A 96 -9.83 -11.62 -35.80
N ALA A 97 -9.60 -12.67 -36.58
CA ALA A 97 -10.50 -13.81 -36.63
C ALA A 97 -10.66 -14.49 -35.25
N TYR A 98 -9.55 -14.64 -34.52
CA TYR A 98 -9.56 -15.17 -33.16
C TYR A 98 -10.37 -14.27 -32.22
N LEU A 99 -10.12 -12.96 -32.22
CA LEU A 99 -10.78 -12.01 -31.33
C LEU A 99 -12.26 -11.79 -31.66
N GLU A 100 -12.64 -11.80 -32.95
CA GLU A 100 -14.05 -11.76 -33.36
C GLU A 100 -14.80 -13.00 -32.91
N SER A 101 -14.15 -14.17 -32.93
CA SER A 101 -14.71 -15.41 -32.41
C SER A 101 -14.85 -15.37 -30.89
N LEU A 102 -13.81 -14.91 -30.18
CA LEU A 102 -13.81 -14.83 -28.72
C LEU A 102 -14.87 -13.84 -28.21
N PHE A 103 -14.97 -12.66 -28.83
CA PHE A 103 -15.87 -11.58 -28.43
C PHE A 103 -17.13 -11.48 -29.31
N ALA A 104 -17.57 -12.60 -29.90
CA ALA A 104 -18.68 -12.60 -30.86
C ALA A 104 -19.99 -12.03 -30.27
N GLU A 105 -20.26 -12.32 -29.00
CA GLU A 105 -21.45 -11.83 -28.29
C GLU A 105 -21.37 -10.32 -28.05
N GLU A 106 -20.23 -9.84 -27.58
CA GLU A 106 -19.98 -8.44 -27.24
C GLU A 106 -19.88 -7.55 -28.49
N LEU A 107 -19.41 -8.11 -29.61
CA LEU A 107 -19.37 -7.43 -30.90
C LEU A 107 -20.73 -7.39 -31.59
N ALA A 108 -21.67 -8.27 -31.22
CA ALA A 108 -23.03 -8.31 -31.79
C ALA A 108 -23.08 -8.24 -33.33
N GLY A 109 -22.13 -8.90 -34.01
CA GLY A 109 -22.01 -8.93 -35.47
C GLY A 109 -21.23 -7.77 -36.09
N HIS A 110 -20.80 -6.77 -35.32
CA HIS A 110 -19.84 -5.76 -35.77
C HIS A 110 -18.46 -6.36 -36.01
N LYS A 111 -17.65 -5.66 -36.81
CA LYS A 111 -16.31 -6.10 -37.21
C LYS A 111 -15.21 -5.36 -36.46
N LEU A 112 -14.09 -6.06 -36.25
CA LEU A 112 -12.84 -5.46 -35.79
C LEU A 112 -12.08 -4.85 -36.98
N ILE A 113 -11.43 -3.72 -36.74
CA ILE A 113 -10.73 -2.92 -37.75
C ILE A 113 -9.24 -2.92 -37.38
N LYS A 114 -8.38 -3.44 -38.27
CA LYS A 114 -6.92 -3.38 -38.11
C LYS A 114 -6.34 -2.03 -38.53
N ASN A 115 -5.30 -1.59 -37.82
CA ASN A 115 -4.49 -0.43 -38.19
C ASN A 115 -3.06 -0.59 -37.63
N ARG A 116 -2.25 -1.46 -38.26
CA ARG A 116 -0.95 -1.91 -37.71
C ARG A 116 -1.15 -2.48 -36.29
N SER A 117 -2.15 -3.35 -36.19
CA SER A 117 -2.64 -3.92 -34.94
C SER A 117 -1.75 -5.07 -34.52
N ILE A 118 -0.58 -4.72 -33.99
CA ILE A 118 0.48 -5.66 -33.62
C ILE A 118 0.48 -5.86 -32.11
N TRP A 119 0.57 -7.13 -31.68
CA TRP A 119 0.76 -7.49 -30.28
C TRP A 119 2.07 -6.94 -29.75
N ARG A 120 2.02 -6.24 -28.61
CA ARG A 120 3.19 -5.66 -27.97
C ARG A 120 3.03 -5.58 -26.46
N SER A 121 4.16 -5.45 -25.77
CA SER A 121 4.21 -5.08 -24.36
C SER A 121 4.18 -3.56 -24.23
N PHE A 122 3.53 -3.03 -23.20
CA PHE A 122 3.52 -1.59 -22.96
C PHE A 122 4.89 -1.12 -22.46
N PRO A 123 5.54 -0.15 -23.12
CA PRO A 123 6.78 0.45 -22.62
C PRO A 123 6.44 1.60 -21.68
N ASN A 124 6.71 1.40 -20.40
CA ASN A 124 6.64 2.45 -19.38
C ASN A 124 7.94 3.24 -19.41
N ILE A 125 7.88 4.48 -19.91
CA ILE A 125 9.06 5.30 -20.20
C ILE A 125 9.13 6.44 -19.20
N ARG A 126 10.31 6.61 -18.61
CA ARG A 126 10.69 7.78 -17.82
C ARG A 126 12.03 8.30 -18.31
N ASN A 127 12.23 9.61 -18.20
CA ASN A 127 13.51 10.23 -18.52
C ASN A 127 14.00 11.06 -17.33
N ARG A 128 15.28 10.93 -16.99
CA ARG A 128 15.95 11.71 -15.94
C ARG A 128 15.91 13.20 -16.25
N SER A 129 16.12 13.59 -17.50
CA SER A 129 15.99 14.96 -18.00
C SER A 129 15.06 14.96 -19.21
N TRP A 130 14.27 16.02 -19.41
CA TRP A 130 13.42 16.16 -20.59
C TRP A 130 14.01 17.09 -21.64
N HIS A 131 15.17 17.69 -21.35
CA HIS A 131 15.83 18.61 -22.26
C HIS A 131 17.34 18.37 -22.35
N HIS A 132 17.91 18.74 -23.49
CA HIS A 132 19.35 18.78 -23.73
C HIS A 132 19.68 19.92 -24.70
N ARG A 133 20.50 20.88 -24.25
CA ARG A 133 20.82 22.10 -25.03
C ARG A 133 19.53 22.86 -25.43
N ASN A 134 19.27 22.97 -26.73
CA ASN A 134 18.06 23.55 -27.33
C ASN A 134 17.04 22.47 -27.74
N MET A 135 17.15 21.24 -27.25
CA MET A 135 16.25 20.13 -27.56
C MET A 135 15.37 19.81 -26.36
N VAL A 136 14.08 19.53 -26.62
CA VAL A 136 13.11 19.14 -25.58
C VAL A 136 12.26 17.96 -26.04
N LEU A 137 12.02 17.00 -25.14
CA LEU A 137 11.11 15.88 -25.32
C LEU A 137 9.69 16.28 -24.90
N LEU A 138 8.68 15.83 -25.64
CA LEU A 138 7.25 16.07 -25.34
C LEU A 138 6.43 14.79 -25.48
N GLY A 139 5.36 14.66 -24.67
CA GLY A 139 4.44 13.53 -24.72
C GLY A 139 5.13 12.18 -24.50
N ASP A 140 4.73 11.16 -25.25
CA ASP A 140 5.28 9.80 -25.10
C ASP A 140 6.78 9.68 -25.40
N ALA A 141 7.41 10.68 -26.02
CA ALA A 141 8.87 10.73 -26.12
C ALA A 141 9.53 11.01 -24.77
N ALA A 142 8.91 11.87 -23.94
CA ALA A 142 9.37 12.24 -22.61
C ALA A 142 8.88 11.28 -21.52
N HIS A 143 7.63 10.83 -21.61
CA HIS A 143 6.99 10.03 -20.57
C HIS A 143 5.71 9.39 -21.07
N THR A 144 5.57 8.08 -20.90
CA THR A 144 4.34 7.36 -21.29
C THR A 144 3.37 7.23 -20.10
N ALA A 145 2.08 7.13 -20.40
CA ALA A 145 1.05 6.76 -19.42
C ALA A 145 0.22 5.61 -19.99
N HIS A 146 -0.07 4.61 -19.15
CA HIS A 146 -0.82 3.43 -19.59
C HIS A 146 -2.20 3.80 -20.15
N LEU A 147 -2.61 3.06 -21.20
CA LEU A 147 -3.88 3.30 -21.90
C LEU A 147 -5.11 3.18 -20.99
N SER A 148 -4.99 2.46 -19.87
CA SER A 148 -6.06 2.27 -18.88
C SER A 148 -6.53 3.56 -18.20
N ILE A 149 -5.76 4.65 -18.27
CA ILE A 149 -6.17 5.97 -17.76
C ILE A 149 -6.45 6.99 -18.88
N GLY A 150 -6.25 6.61 -20.15
CA GLY A 150 -6.69 7.40 -21.32
C GLY A 150 -6.13 8.81 -21.43
N SER A 151 -4.85 9.04 -21.10
CA SER A 151 -4.31 10.40 -20.96
C SER A 151 -3.09 10.76 -21.82
N GLY A 152 -2.65 9.90 -22.75
CA GLY A 152 -1.46 10.17 -23.57
C GLY A 152 -1.55 11.48 -24.38
N THR A 153 -2.64 11.67 -25.14
CA THR A 153 -2.86 12.91 -25.91
C THR A 153 -2.98 14.13 -25.02
N LYS A 154 -3.71 14.01 -23.91
CA LYS A 154 -3.87 15.10 -22.94
C LYS A 154 -2.52 15.52 -22.36
N LEU A 155 -1.68 14.55 -21.97
CA LEU A 155 -0.32 14.81 -21.48
C LEU A 155 0.48 15.62 -22.48
N ALA A 156 0.56 15.14 -23.73
CA ALA A 156 1.31 15.81 -24.78
C ALA A 156 0.82 17.25 -25.05
N MET A 157 -0.50 17.48 -24.98
CA MET A 157 -1.07 18.83 -25.14
C MET A 157 -0.74 19.74 -23.95
N GLU A 158 -0.85 19.23 -22.72
CA GLU A 158 -0.48 19.96 -21.51
C GLU A 158 1.02 20.29 -21.50
N ASP A 159 1.87 19.36 -21.92
CA ASP A 159 3.31 19.58 -22.05
C ASP A 159 3.62 20.74 -23.02
N ALA A 160 2.96 20.75 -24.17
CA ALA A 160 3.11 21.81 -25.16
C ALA A 160 2.64 23.18 -24.64
N ILE A 161 1.53 23.21 -23.89
CA ILE A 161 1.01 24.43 -23.26
C ILE A 161 2.03 24.99 -22.26
N VAL A 162 2.53 24.16 -21.34
CA VAL A 162 3.48 24.59 -20.30
C VAL A 162 4.82 24.99 -20.91
N LEU A 163 5.29 24.30 -21.96
CA LEU A 163 6.49 24.70 -22.67
C LEU A 163 6.34 26.08 -23.32
N ARG A 164 5.19 26.35 -23.96
CA ARG A 164 4.90 27.65 -24.55
C ARG A 164 4.86 28.75 -23.49
N ASP A 165 4.21 28.50 -22.36
CA ASP A 165 4.15 29.46 -21.25
C ASP A 165 5.56 29.73 -20.68
N ALA A 166 6.39 28.70 -20.53
CA ALA A 166 7.77 28.84 -20.06
C ALA A 166 8.66 29.64 -21.05
N LEU A 167 8.40 29.52 -22.36
CA LEU A 167 9.07 30.32 -23.39
C LEU A 167 8.64 31.78 -23.38
N GLU A 168 7.39 32.08 -23.02
CA GLU A 168 6.89 33.46 -22.88
C GLU A 168 7.42 34.13 -21.59
N ASP A 169 7.53 33.36 -20.51
CA ASP A 169 7.97 33.85 -19.19
C ASP A 169 9.48 34.14 -19.10
N THR A 170 10.27 33.61 -20.03
CA THR A 170 11.74 33.67 -19.96
C THR A 170 12.34 34.31 -21.21
N GLY A 171 13.49 34.96 -21.05
CA GLY A 171 14.21 35.61 -22.18
C GLY A 171 15.14 34.66 -22.95
N SER A 172 15.16 33.37 -22.61
CA SER A 172 16.16 32.40 -23.07
C SER A 172 15.54 31.02 -23.20
N VAL A 173 15.74 30.38 -24.36
CA VAL A 173 15.29 28.99 -24.60
C VAL A 173 15.81 28.06 -23.51
N ARG A 174 17.07 28.22 -23.09
CA ARG A 174 17.66 27.34 -22.08
C ARG A 174 16.96 27.45 -20.72
N GLU A 175 16.61 28.67 -20.32
CA GLU A 175 15.88 28.91 -19.07
C GLU A 175 14.44 28.40 -19.18
N ALA A 176 13.80 28.59 -20.34
CA ALA A 176 12.46 28.05 -20.61
C ALA A 176 12.40 26.54 -20.45
N LEU A 177 13.39 25.79 -20.96
CA LEU A 177 13.39 24.33 -20.90
C LEU A 177 13.53 23.79 -19.47
N VAL A 178 14.35 24.44 -18.64
CA VAL A 178 14.45 24.10 -17.21
C VAL A 178 13.12 24.39 -16.51
N ASN A 179 12.53 25.56 -16.76
CA ASN A 179 11.28 25.98 -16.13
C ASN A 179 10.09 25.08 -16.55
N TYR A 180 10.03 24.69 -17.83
CA TYR A 180 9.07 23.72 -18.34
C TYR A 180 9.14 22.41 -17.54
N GLU A 181 10.34 21.85 -17.39
CA GLU A 181 10.54 20.59 -16.67
C GLU A 181 10.17 20.71 -15.19
N GLU A 182 10.61 21.77 -14.50
CA GLU A 182 10.30 22.00 -13.09
C GLU A 182 8.80 22.17 -12.82
N ARG A 183 8.08 22.90 -13.69
CA ARG A 183 6.63 23.08 -13.57
C ARG A 183 5.87 21.80 -13.86
N ARG A 184 6.28 21.06 -14.90
CA ARG A 184 5.48 19.98 -15.46
C ARG A 184 5.73 18.62 -14.80
N ARG A 185 6.95 18.35 -14.36
CA ARG A 185 7.37 17.08 -13.76
C ARG A 185 6.47 16.61 -12.60
N PRO A 186 6.09 17.43 -11.60
CA PRO A 186 5.27 16.97 -10.49
C PRO A 186 3.90 16.41 -10.91
N GLU A 187 3.26 17.04 -11.90
CA GLU A 187 1.95 16.64 -12.41
C GLU A 187 2.03 15.37 -13.25
N VAL A 188 3.02 15.29 -14.15
CA VAL A 188 3.26 14.10 -14.99
C VAL A 188 3.58 12.90 -14.12
N GLU A 189 4.50 13.03 -13.16
CA GLU A 189 4.84 11.92 -12.28
C GLU A 189 3.61 11.50 -11.45
N SER A 190 2.76 12.44 -11.04
CA SER A 190 1.48 12.14 -10.38
C SER A 190 0.56 11.29 -11.25
N LEU A 191 0.48 11.60 -12.54
CA LEU A 191 -0.34 10.85 -13.47
C LEU A 191 0.27 9.49 -13.83
N GLN A 192 1.58 9.41 -14.10
CA GLN A 192 2.27 8.15 -14.36
C GLN A 192 2.14 7.18 -13.18
N ARG A 193 2.17 7.68 -11.95
CA ARG A 193 1.90 6.88 -10.74
C ARG A 193 0.49 6.29 -10.74
N ALA A 194 -0.53 7.10 -10.99
CA ALA A 194 -1.90 6.60 -11.08
C ALA A 194 -2.10 5.63 -12.25
N ALA A 195 -1.38 5.84 -13.35
CA ALA A 195 -1.33 4.93 -14.48
C ALA A 195 -0.70 3.59 -14.07
N GLN A 196 0.40 3.63 -13.31
CA GLN A 196 1.10 2.45 -12.82
C GLN A 196 0.20 1.57 -11.95
N VAL A 197 -0.44 2.15 -10.92
CA VAL A 197 -1.34 1.38 -10.05
C VAL A 197 -2.52 0.80 -10.85
N SER A 198 -3.08 1.58 -11.78
CA SER A 198 -4.14 1.06 -12.66
C SER A 198 -3.66 -0.05 -13.57
N LEU A 199 -2.45 0.04 -14.12
CA LEU A 199 -1.83 -0.94 -14.99
C LEU A 199 -1.59 -2.24 -14.22
N GLU A 200 -0.97 -2.15 -13.04
CA GLU A 200 -0.70 -3.31 -12.17
C GLU A 200 -1.99 -4.01 -11.73
N TRP A 201 -3.08 -3.26 -11.52
CA TRP A 201 -4.40 -3.84 -11.30
C TRP A 201 -4.84 -4.70 -12.49
N PHE A 202 -4.67 -4.20 -13.73
CA PHE A 202 -4.98 -4.98 -14.93
C PHE A 202 -4.06 -6.18 -15.10
N GLU A 203 -2.76 -6.05 -14.85
CA GLU A 203 -1.79 -7.17 -14.87
C GLU A 203 -2.16 -8.29 -13.91
N ASN A 204 -2.91 -7.96 -12.84
CA ASN A 204 -3.28 -8.88 -11.78
C ASN A 204 -4.80 -9.10 -11.68
N THR A 205 -5.54 -8.88 -12.77
CA THR A 205 -7.01 -8.94 -12.77
C THR A 205 -7.54 -10.28 -12.24
N GLU A 206 -6.83 -11.37 -12.52
CA GLU A 206 -7.18 -12.74 -12.14
C GLU A 206 -7.41 -12.87 -10.63
N ARG A 207 -6.73 -12.06 -9.82
CA ARG A 207 -6.89 -12.00 -8.35
C ARG A 207 -8.28 -11.54 -7.91
N TYR A 208 -9.00 -10.83 -8.77
CA TYR A 208 -10.28 -10.20 -8.44
C TYR A 208 -11.49 -10.96 -9.01
N LEU A 209 -11.29 -12.04 -9.77
CA LEU A 209 -12.39 -12.78 -10.40
C LEU A 209 -13.30 -13.48 -9.38
N GLU A 210 -12.80 -13.73 -8.16
CA GLU A 210 -13.59 -14.31 -7.07
C GLU A 210 -14.41 -13.26 -6.30
N LEU A 211 -14.22 -11.96 -6.57
CA LEU A 211 -15.02 -10.92 -5.94
C LEU A 211 -16.46 -10.97 -6.43
N SER A 212 -17.39 -10.49 -5.60
CA SER A 212 -18.75 -10.21 -6.07
C SER A 212 -18.74 -9.21 -7.22
N PRO A 213 -19.72 -9.25 -8.13
CA PRO A 213 -19.84 -8.27 -9.21
C PRO A 213 -19.80 -6.82 -8.69
N GLU A 214 -20.46 -6.54 -7.57
CA GLU A 214 -20.49 -5.22 -6.95
C GLU A 214 -19.08 -4.77 -6.50
N GLN A 215 -18.36 -5.62 -5.77
CA GLN A 215 -17.02 -5.26 -5.27
C GLN A 215 -15.99 -5.20 -6.41
N PHE A 216 -16.12 -6.08 -7.40
CA PHE A 216 -15.31 -6.03 -8.61
C PHE A 216 -15.50 -4.71 -9.35
N GLU A 217 -16.74 -4.27 -9.57
CA GLU A 217 -17.05 -2.99 -10.21
C GLU A 217 -16.43 -1.82 -9.43
N PHE A 218 -16.63 -1.79 -8.11
CA PHE A 218 -16.06 -0.72 -7.27
C PHE A 218 -14.52 -0.74 -7.28
N SER A 219 -13.91 -1.91 -7.21
CA SER A 219 -12.44 -2.07 -7.30
C SER A 219 -11.93 -1.57 -8.66
N LEU A 220 -12.55 -1.98 -9.76
CA LEU A 220 -12.24 -1.55 -11.12
C LEU A 220 -12.35 -0.02 -11.25
N LEU A 221 -13.45 0.59 -10.80
CA LEU A 221 -13.67 2.04 -10.89
C LEU A 221 -12.64 2.84 -10.07
N THR A 222 -12.17 2.28 -8.95
CA THR A 222 -11.22 2.94 -8.03
C THR A 222 -9.76 2.52 -8.19
N ARG A 223 -9.44 1.65 -9.17
CA ARG A 223 -8.09 1.06 -9.37
C ARG A 223 -6.92 2.04 -9.45
N SER A 224 -7.17 3.26 -9.92
CA SER A 224 -6.14 4.30 -10.05
C SER A 224 -5.83 5.03 -8.73
N LEU A 225 -6.60 4.76 -7.67
CA LEU A 225 -6.61 5.47 -6.38
C LEU A 225 -6.92 6.99 -6.46
N ARG A 226 -7.20 7.50 -7.67
CA ARG A 226 -7.64 8.89 -7.92
C ARG A 226 -9.16 9.01 -7.88
N VAL A 227 -9.84 8.00 -8.38
CA VAL A 227 -11.29 7.85 -8.21
C VAL A 227 -11.50 7.17 -6.87
N THR A 228 -12.18 7.86 -5.98
CA THR A 228 -12.44 7.45 -4.60
C THR A 228 -13.93 7.30 -4.35
N HIS A 229 -14.28 6.79 -3.18
CA HIS A 229 -15.66 6.69 -2.72
C HIS A 229 -16.40 8.04 -2.80
N GLU A 230 -15.80 9.11 -2.29
CA GLU A 230 -16.41 10.44 -2.37
C GLU A 230 -16.41 11.03 -3.79
N ASN A 231 -15.39 10.73 -4.60
CA ASN A 231 -15.39 11.12 -6.01
C ASN A 231 -16.56 10.48 -6.76
N LEU A 232 -16.79 9.18 -6.53
CA LEU A 232 -17.92 8.45 -7.09
C LEU A 232 -19.24 9.00 -6.55
N ARG A 233 -19.36 9.27 -5.26
CA ARG A 233 -20.59 9.82 -4.68
C ARG A 233 -20.97 11.16 -5.29
N LYS A 234 -19.99 12.01 -5.61
CA LYS A 234 -20.21 13.29 -6.30
C LYS A 234 -20.69 13.11 -7.75
N ARG A 235 -20.31 12.02 -8.41
CA ARG A 235 -20.65 11.73 -9.81
C ARG A 235 -21.96 10.96 -9.94
N ASP A 236 -22.16 9.98 -9.08
CA ASP A 236 -23.32 9.09 -9.04
C ASP A 236 -23.63 8.71 -7.57
N PRO A 237 -24.44 9.52 -6.87
CA PRO A 237 -24.81 9.25 -5.48
C PRO A 237 -25.70 8.01 -5.33
N GLU A 238 -26.48 7.65 -6.35
CA GLU A 238 -27.38 6.50 -6.32
C GLU A 238 -26.59 5.18 -6.40
N TYR A 239 -25.58 5.13 -7.27
CA TYR A 239 -24.63 4.02 -7.32
C TYR A 239 -23.97 3.81 -5.97
N VAL A 240 -23.38 4.85 -5.37
CA VAL A 240 -22.70 4.72 -4.08
C VAL A 240 -23.65 4.31 -2.97
N ALA A 241 -24.88 4.84 -2.93
CA ALA A 241 -25.86 4.42 -1.93
C ALA A 241 -26.32 2.95 -2.10
N ARG A 242 -26.34 2.43 -3.34
CA ARG A 242 -26.60 1.01 -3.61
C ARG A 242 -25.40 0.15 -3.19
N TYR A 243 -24.18 0.60 -3.50
CA TYR A 243 -22.95 -0.08 -3.12
C TYR A 243 -22.77 -0.16 -1.60
N ASP A 244 -22.96 0.95 -0.88
CA ASP A 244 -22.80 1.01 0.57
C ASP A 244 -23.80 0.06 1.27
N ARG A 245 -25.02 -0.06 0.73
CA ARG A 245 -26.03 -1.04 1.19
C ARG A 245 -25.59 -2.47 0.99
N TRP A 246 -25.12 -2.79 -0.22
CA TRP A 246 -24.58 -4.10 -0.55
C TRP A 246 -23.41 -4.46 0.37
N PHE A 247 -22.44 -3.54 0.51
CA PHE A 247 -21.25 -3.74 1.34
C PHE A 247 -21.62 -3.97 2.81
N ALA A 248 -22.54 -3.18 3.37
CA ALA A 248 -23.02 -3.38 4.74
C ALA A 248 -23.64 -4.78 4.91
N ALA A 249 -24.52 -5.19 4.00
CA ALA A 249 -25.15 -6.51 4.05
C ALA A 249 -24.14 -7.66 3.90
N ASP A 250 -23.16 -7.52 2.99
CA ASP A 250 -22.06 -8.48 2.80
C ASP A 250 -21.22 -8.65 4.07
N GLN A 251 -21.01 -7.56 4.80
CA GLN A 251 -20.33 -7.59 6.10
C GLN A 251 -21.25 -8.02 7.27
N GLY A 252 -22.48 -8.46 6.99
CA GLY A 252 -23.45 -8.89 8.00
C GLY A 252 -24.02 -7.77 8.87
N PHE A 253 -23.96 -6.52 8.40
CA PHE A 253 -24.50 -5.35 9.10
C PHE A 253 -25.93 -5.07 8.63
N ASP A 254 -26.90 -5.30 9.53
CA ASP A 254 -28.33 -5.11 9.29
C ASP A 254 -28.85 -3.89 10.07
N SER A 255 -29.15 -2.80 9.35
CA SER A 255 -29.60 -1.51 9.90
C SER A 255 -30.33 -0.70 8.84
N ASP A 256 -31.34 0.08 9.27
CA ASP A 256 -32.03 1.05 8.39
C ASP A 256 -31.10 2.20 7.97
N GLU A 257 -30.15 2.57 8.84
CA GLU A 257 -29.12 3.57 8.57
C GLU A 257 -27.85 2.86 8.13
N ILE A 258 -27.47 3.08 6.86
CA ILE A 258 -26.32 2.43 6.23
C ILE A 258 -25.13 3.37 6.30
N PRO A 259 -24.12 3.07 7.14
CA PRO A 259 -22.95 3.91 7.26
C PRO A 259 -22.03 3.72 6.03
N ALA A 260 -21.15 4.70 5.81
CA ALA A 260 -20.07 4.53 4.83
C ALA A 260 -19.18 3.32 5.21
N PRO A 261 -18.58 2.59 4.23
CA PRO A 261 -17.79 1.38 4.45
C PRO A 261 -16.75 1.45 5.58
N LEU A 262 -16.09 2.60 5.79
CA LEU A 262 -15.13 2.76 6.89
C LEU A 262 -15.74 2.62 8.30
N PHE A 263 -17.05 2.80 8.44
CA PHE A 263 -17.80 2.77 9.70
C PHE A 263 -18.64 1.51 9.87
N VAL A 264 -18.65 0.61 8.88
CA VAL A 264 -19.22 -0.73 9.06
C VAL A 264 -18.31 -1.49 10.04
N PRO A 265 -18.81 -2.01 11.17
CA PRO A 265 -18.00 -2.76 12.12
C PRO A 265 -17.32 -3.99 11.49
N LYS A 266 -16.25 -4.48 12.13
CA LYS A 266 -15.66 -5.79 11.81
C LYS A 266 -14.97 -6.39 13.00
N ALA A 267 -15.12 -7.70 13.12
CA ALA A 267 -14.41 -8.47 14.11
C ALA A 267 -12.93 -8.65 13.72
N LEU A 268 -12.05 -8.44 14.68
CA LEU A 268 -10.74 -9.10 14.71
C LEU A 268 -10.89 -10.26 15.68
N ARG A 269 -10.96 -11.49 15.16
CA ARG A 269 -11.30 -12.68 15.95
C ARG A 269 -12.61 -12.46 16.74
N GLU A 270 -12.61 -12.59 18.07
CA GLU A 270 -13.82 -12.33 18.89
C GLU A 270 -13.95 -10.86 19.34
N GLN A 271 -13.02 -9.97 18.96
CA GLN A 271 -13.05 -8.56 19.34
C GLN A 271 -13.73 -7.72 18.25
N GLN A 272 -14.80 -7.01 18.60
CA GLN A 272 -15.56 -6.19 17.66
C GLN A 272 -14.93 -4.80 17.53
N CYS A 273 -14.40 -4.47 16.35
CA CYS A 273 -13.98 -3.11 16.02
C CYS A 273 -15.20 -2.33 15.52
N LEU A 274 -15.45 -1.17 16.13
CA LEU A 274 -16.62 -0.32 15.83
C LEU A 274 -16.55 0.36 14.45
N ASN A 275 -15.35 0.45 13.90
CA ASN A 275 -15.07 0.99 12.58
C ASN A 275 -13.69 0.50 12.11
N ARG A 276 -13.34 0.82 10.86
CA ARG A 276 -12.14 0.34 10.18
C ARG A 276 -10.91 1.23 10.38
N ILE A 277 -11.00 2.24 11.26
CA ILE A 277 -9.89 3.16 11.55
C ILE A 277 -9.06 2.62 12.71
N VAL A 278 -7.76 2.43 12.46
CA VAL A 278 -6.77 2.03 13.46
C VAL A 278 -5.87 3.22 13.76
N ALA A 279 -5.72 3.58 15.03
CA ALA A 279 -4.64 4.47 15.46
C ALA A 279 -3.34 3.67 15.48
N ALA A 280 -2.48 3.93 14.50
CA ALA A 280 -1.18 3.27 14.35
C ALA A 280 -0.32 3.49 15.61
N PRO A 281 0.57 2.56 15.97
CA PRO A 281 1.44 2.76 17.13
C PRO A 281 2.44 3.87 16.86
N THR A 282 2.40 4.92 17.67
CA THR A 282 3.42 5.99 17.62
C THR A 282 4.54 5.72 18.62
N ARG A 283 5.78 5.86 18.17
CA ARG A 283 6.96 5.84 19.04
C ARG A 283 7.13 7.20 19.73
N LEU A 284 6.69 7.29 20.98
CA LEU A 284 6.87 8.48 21.82
C LEU A 284 8.27 8.56 22.45
N ASP A 285 8.92 7.40 22.63
CA ASP A 285 10.20 7.24 23.33
C ASP A 285 10.28 8.05 24.63
N ALA A 286 9.24 7.89 25.45
CA ALA A 286 9.03 8.63 26.71
C ALA A 286 9.03 7.71 27.95
N ALA A 287 9.55 6.48 27.83
CA ALA A 287 9.53 5.47 28.88
C ALA A 287 10.94 5.22 29.47
N PRO A 288 11.41 6.03 30.44
CA PRO A 288 12.71 5.80 31.06
C PRO A 288 12.77 4.41 31.69
N ASP A 289 13.84 3.67 31.41
CA ASP A 289 14.00 2.25 31.80
C ASP A 289 12.85 1.32 31.34
N GLY A 290 12.17 1.70 30.26
CA GLY A 290 11.05 0.95 29.70
C GLY A 290 9.75 1.05 30.49
N LEU A 291 9.68 1.93 31.51
CA LEU A 291 8.50 2.18 32.32
C LEU A 291 7.64 3.28 31.68
N VAL A 292 6.39 2.96 31.35
CA VAL A 292 5.46 3.92 30.75
C VAL A 292 4.82 4.80 31.83
N GLY A 293 4.38 5.99 31.41
CA GLY A 293 3.70 6.94 32.28
C GLY A 293 2.63 7.72 31.53
N ASP A 294 2.30 8.91 32.04
CA ASP A 294 1.18 9.73 31.59
C ASP A 294 1.24 10.09 30.10
N ASP A 295 2.42 10.16 29.48
CA ASP A 295 2.56 10.42 28.04
C ASP A 295 1.79 9.39 27.20
N TYR A 296 1.89 8.10 27.56
CA TYR A 296 1.20 7.02 26.86
C TYR A 296 -0.30 7.01 27.18
N LEU A 297 -0.66 7.31 28.43
CA LEU A 297 -2.05 7.46 28.87
C LEU A 297 -2.78 8.56 28.09
N VAL A 298 -2.21 9.77 28.06
CA VAL A 298 -2.76 10.93 27.38
C VAL A 298 -2.79 10.69 25.88
N HIS A 299 -1.71 10.14 25.31
CA HIS A 299 -1.62 9.87 23.89
C HIS A 299 -2.69 8.88 23.42
N ALA A 300 -2.74 7.68 24.01
CA ALA A 300 -3.68 6.64 23.60
C ALA A 300 -5.12 7.00 23.97
N GLY A 301 -5.33 7.57 25.17
CA GLY A 301 -6.63 8.03 25.64
C GLY A 301 -7.26 9.06 24.71
N ALA A 302 -6.50 10.00 24.17
CA ALA A 302 -7.01 10.99 23.22
C ALA A 302 -7.58 10.33 21.94
N ARG A 303 -6.90 9.33 21.36
CA ARG A 303 -7.34 8.65 20.13
C ARG A 303 -8.51 7.71 20.39
N ALA A 304 -8.52 7.03 21.53
CA ALA A 304 -9.63 6.18 21.94
C ALA A 304 -10.91 7.00 22.14
N MET A 305 -10.81 8.16 22.81
CA MET A 305 -11.94 9.07 22.98
C MET A 305 -12.36 9.71 21.66
N GLY A 306 -11.41 9.89 20.74
CA GLY A 306 -11.62 10.35 19.36
C GLY A 306 -12.39 9.38 18.45
N GLY A 307 -12.60 8.13 18.89
CA GLY A 307 -13.50 7.17 18.23
C GLY A 307 -12.85 6.22 17.22
N ALA A 308 -11.53 6.01 17.26
CA ALA A 308 -10.89 4.97 16.45
C ALA A 308 -11.40 3.57 16.89
N GLY A 309 -11.52 2.63 15.95
CA GLY A 309 -11.97 1.26 16.25
C GLY A 309 -10.95 0.46 17.07
N LEU A 310 -9.66 0.61 16.73
CA LEU A 310 -8.52 0.05 17.44
C LEU A 310 -7.48 1.15 17.69
N VAL A 311 -6.92 1.18 18.90
CA VAL A 311 -5.84 2.09 19.28
C VAL A 311 -4.66 1.29 19.78
N TYR A 312 -3.53 1.37 19.07
CA TYR A 312 -2.28 0.89 19.62
C TYR A 312 -1.76 1.88 20.66
N THR A 313 -1.56 1.41 21.89
CA THR A 313 -1.10 2.25 23.00
C THR A 313 0.38 2.62 22.89
N GLY A 314 1.17 1.81 22.17
CA GLY A 314 2.57 2.09 21.88
C GLY A 314 3.29 0.89 21.24
N VAL A 315 4.62 1.01 21.15
CA VAL A 315 5.53 -0.08 20.76
C VAL A 315 6.40 -0.44 21.95
N ALA A 316 6.37 -1.69 22.40
CA ALA A 316 7.12 -2.18 23.55
C ALA A 316 8.17 -3.23 23.14
N ALA A 317 9.39 -3.08 23.66
CA ALA A 317 10.45 -4.04 23.46
C ALA A 317 10.22 -5.29 24.32
N VAL A 318 10.52 -6.47 23.77
CA VAL A 318 10.41 -7.76 24.48
C VAL A 318 11.62 -8.08 25.37
N SER A 319 12.67 -7.25 25.30
CA SER A 319 13.87 -7.36 26.13
C SER A 319 14.54 -5.99 26.29
N LYS A 320 15.45 -5.86 27.27
CA LYS A 320 16.20 -4.62 27.53
C LYS A 320 17.05 -4.19 26.32
N HIS A 321 17.67 -5.16 25.63
CA HIS A 321 18.52 -4.91 24.46
C HIS A 321 17.73 -4.88 23.13
N GLY A 322 16.47 -5.31 23.14
CA GLY A 322 15.55 -5.17 22.01
C GLY A 322 14.93 -3.78 21.86
N ARG A 323 15.27 -2.82 22.73
CA ARG A 323 14.78 -1.44 22.65
C ARG A 323 15.39 -0.69 21.46
N LEU A 324 14.67 0.29 20.91
CA LEU A 324 15.20 1.18 19.88
C LEU A 324 16.09 2.26 20.53
N THR A 325 15.55 2.91 21.56
CA THR A 325 16.21 3.94 22.36
C THR A 325 16.22 3.54 23.84
N PRO A 326 17.02 4.20 24.70
CA PRO A 326 16.94 4.00 26.16
C PRO A 326 15.56 4.29 26.76
N ARG A 327 14.69 5.01 26.03
CA ARG A 327 13.34 5.41 26.44
C ARG A 327 12.24 4.67 25.71
N THR A 328 12.56 3.63 24.94
CA THR A 328 11.56 2.75 24.35
C THR A 328 10.88 1.94 25.48
N PRO A 329 9.53 1.86 25.51
CA PRO A 329 8.81 1.04 26.48
C PRO A 329 9.28 -0.41 26.50
N GLY A 330 9.18 -1.05 27.65
CA GLY A 330 9.41 -2.48 27.79
C GLY A 330 8.11 -3.23 28.08
N LEU A 331 8.12 -4.52 27.77
CA LEU A 331 7.16 -5.48 28.29
C LEU A 331 7.85 -6.82 28.55
N TYR A 332 8.87 -6.78 29.42
CA TYR A 332 9.68 -7.95 29.78
C TYR A 332 9.85 -8.15 31.28
N ARG A 333 9.22 -7.28 32.08
CA ARG A 333 9.18 -7.34 33.53
C ARG A 333 7.75 -7.12 34.04
N PRO A 334 7.40 -7.64 35.23
CA PRO A 334 6.06 -7.45 35.81
C PRO A 334 5.70 -5.99 36.09
N ASP A 335 6.64 -5.18 36.60
CA ASP A 335 6.43 -3.75 36.88
C ASP A 335 6.03 -2.94 35.64
N GLN A 336 6.55 -3.32 34.47
CA GLN A 336 6.17 -2.72 33.19
C GLN A 336 4.73 -3.11 32.80
N ALA A 337 4.34 -4.36 33.03
CA ALA A 337 2.99 -4.83 32.73
C ALA A 337 1.93 -4.16 33.61
N ASP A 338 2.23 -3.92 34.90
CA ASP A 338 1.36 -3.20 35.82
C ASP A 338 1.03 -1.79 35.30
N GLN A 339 2.04 -1.04 34.83
CA GLN A 339 1.84 0.30 34.27
C GLN A 339 1.05 0.30 32.96
N TRP A 340 1.22 -0.73 32.13
CA TRP A 340 0.39 -0.89 30.94
C TRP A 340 -1.06 -1.21 31.32
N SER A 341 -1.30 -1.99 32.37
CA SER A 341 -2.65 -2.27 32.88
C SER A 341 -3.36 -0.97 33.26
N ASP A 342 -2.68 -0.05 33.94
CA ASP A 342 -3.25 1.25 34.31
C ASP A 342 -3.74 2.04 33.08
N VAL A 343 -2.95 2.04 32.00
CA VAL A 343 -3.33 2.69 30.73
C VAL A 343 -4.53 2.00 30.08
N VAL A 344 -4.52 0.67 30.01
CA VAL A 344 -5.59 -0.12 29.41
C VAL A 344 -6.90 0.05 30.17
N ASP A 345 -6.87 -0.05 31.49
CA ASP A 345 -8.05 0.08 32.35
C ASP A 345 -8.62 1.49 32.31
N TYR A 346 -7.77 2.51 32.25
CA TYR A 346 -8.24 3.89 32.09
C TYR A 346 -9.04 4.08 30.80
N ILE A 347 -8.54 3.55 29.67
CA ILE A 347 -9.18 3.64 28.36
C ILE A 347 -10.47 2.82 28.35
N ARG A 348 -10.43 1.56 28.81
CA ARG A 348 -11.60 0.67 28.86
C ARG A 348 -12.75 1.27 29.67
N GLY A 349 -12.45 2.00 30.75
CA GLY A 349 -13.47 2.66 31.55
C GLY A 349 -14.13 3.89 30.91
N ARG A 350 -13.66 4.35 29.73
CA ARG A 350 -14.07 5.65 29.14
C ARG A 350 -14.35 5.61 27.64
N SER A 351 -13.82 4.61 26.94
CA SER A 351 -14.05 4.39 25.52
C SER A 351 -14.33 2.92 25.25
N ILE A 352 -15.05 2.69 24.16
CA ILE A 352 -15.33 1.36 23.60
C ILE A 352 -14.31 0.95 22.53
N SER A 353 -13.34 1.82 22.20
CA SER A 353 -12.22 1.47 21.33
C SER A 353 -11.43 0.31 21.89
N LEU A 354 -11.02 -0.62 21.02
CA LEU A 354 -10.08 -1.67 21.40
C LEU A 354 -8.70 -1.09 21.67
N THR A 355 -7.99 -1.66 22.64
CA THR A 355 -6.59 -1.34 22.95
C THR A 355 -5.68 -2.45 22.45
N GLY A 356 -4.68 -2.08 21.66
CA GLY A 356 -3.64 -2.98 21.18
C GLY A 356 -2.25 -2.58 21.68
N ILE A 357 -1.32 -3.52 21.69
CA ILE A 357 0.11 -3.24 21.90
C ILE A 357 0.93 -3.89 20.77
N ARG A 358 1.92 -3.17 20.25
CA ARG A 358 2.89 -3.72 19.31
C ARG A 358 4.17 -4.13 20.04
N LEU A 359 4.56 -5.40 19.92
CA LEU A 359 5.78 -5.95 20.51
C LEU A 359 6.88 -6.02 19.47
N THR A 360 8.09 -5.61 19.84
CA THR A 360 9.22 -5.50 18.90
C THR A 360 10.55 -5.94 19.52
N HIS A 361 11.53 -6.16 18.66
CA HIS A 361 12.94 -6.23 19.00
C HIS A 361 13.74 -5.49 17.92
N SER A 362 14.36 -4.35 18.24
CA SER A 362 14.95 -3.44 17.25
C SER A 362 16.25 -3.94 16.60
N GLY A 363 16.87 -5.01 17.12
CA GLY A 363 17.94 -5.75 16.43
C GLY A 363 19.08 -4.84 15.94
N PRO A 364 19.43 -4.85 14.64
CA PRO A 364 20.54 -4.07 14.10
C PRO A 364 20.27 -2.55 14.08
N ARG A 365 19.01 -2.13 14.20
CA ARG A 365 18.61 -0.72 14.25
C ARG A 365 18.63 -0.14 15.68
N ALA A 366 18.79 -0.99 16.69
CA ALA A 366 18.69 -0.61 18.11
C ALA A 366 19.79 0.38 18.54
N SER A 367 19.66 0.83 19.80
CA SER A 367 20.65 1.65 20.49
C SER A 367 20.88 3.04 19.90
N ILE A 368 19.80 3.73 19.54
CA ILE A 368 19.84 5.09 18.99
C ILE A 368 19.41 6.15 20.02
N GLU A 369 19.89 7.38 19.84
CA GLU A 369 19.60 8.50 20.74
C GLU A 369 18.14 8.95 20.64
N ARG A 370 17.65 9.14 19.42
CA ARG A 370 16.29 9.57 19.11
C ARG A 370 15.78 8.87 17.86
N PRO A 371 14.46 8.61 17.76
CA PRO A 371 13.87 7.96 16.59
C PRO A 371 13.45 8.96 15.50
N TRP A 372 13.74 10.26 15.65
CA TRP A 372 13.22 11.29 14.75
C TRP A 372 13.99 11.30 13.43
N PRO A 373 13.29 11.49 12.28
CA PRO A 373 13.95 11.53 10.99
C PRO A 373 15.08 12.56 10.94
N GLY A 374 16.30 12.11 10.63
CA GLY A 374 17.47 12.98 10.51
C GLY A 374 18.23 13.22 11.83
N GLU A 375 17.64 12.83 12.96
CA GLU A 375 18.30 12.79 14.28
C GLU A 375 18.59 11.35 14.73
N ASP A 376 18.25 10.37 13.90
CA ASP A 376 18.39 8.95 14.17
C ASP A 376 19.84 8.47 13.98
N GLY A 377 20.46 8.03 15.06
CA GLY A 377 21.83 7.52 15.04
C GLY A 377 22.21 6.89 16.38
N PRO A 378 23.24 6.02 16.38
CA PRO A 378 23.62 5.31 17.58
C PRO A 378 24.05 6.26 18.70
N ILE A 379 23.76 5.85 19.94
CA ILE A 379 24.29 6.52 21.14
C ILE A 379 25.81 6.38 21.22
N PHE A 380 26.46 7.18 22.08
CA PHE A 380 27.92 7.18 22.24
C PHE A 380 28.50 5.81 22.63
N GLU A 381 27.82 5.09 23.54
CA GLU A 381 28.19 3.74 23.98
C GLU A 381 27.02 2.78 23.68
N PRO A 382 26.88 2.32 22.43
CA PRO A 382 25.78 1.45 22.07
C PRO A 382 25.92 0.08 22.75
N TRP A 383 24.81 -0.52 23.16
CA TRP A 383 24.85 -1.91 23.61
C TRP A 383 25.09 -2.86 22.44
N GLU A 384 25.52 -4.10 22.74
CA GLU A 384 25.74 -5.11 21.71
C GLU A 384 24.45 -5.35 20.90
N LEU A 385 24.56 -5.19 19.58
CA LEU A 385 23.46 -5.37 18.65
C LEU A 385 23.42 -6.82 18.15
N MET A 386 22.23 -7.29 17.80
CA MET A 386 22.01 -8.65 17.31
C MET A 386 21.15 -8.66 16.05
N ALA A 387 21.50 -9.50 15.10
CA ALA A 387 20.80 -9.70 13.83
C ALA A 387 20.96 -11.13 13.31
N ALA A 388 20.32 -11.47 12.19
CA ALA A 388 20.52 -12.76 11.51
C ALA A 388 21.97 -12.97 11.05
N SER A 389 22.60 -11.93 10.53
CA SER A 389 23.99 -11.91 10.02
C SER A 389 24.67 -10.59 10.40
N PRO A 390 26.01 -10.48 10.33
CA PRO A 390 26.74 -9.25 10.69
C PRO A 390 26.61 -8.16 9.61
N VAL A 391 25.37 -7.75 9.32
CA VAL A 391 25.02 -6.72 8.34
C VAL A 391 24.56 -5.48 9.08
N ARG A 392 25.23 -4.35 8.85
CA ARG A 392 24.87 -3.07 9.47
C ARG A 392 23.53 -2.57 8.95
N TYR A 393 22.71 -2.01 9.84
CA TYR A 393 21.47 -1.34 9.43
C TYR A 393 21.77 -0.13 8.51
N GLY A 394 22.76 0.68 8.86
CA GLY A 394 23.24 1.80 8.07
C GLY A 394 24.70 2.09 8.35
N ALA A 395 25.35 2.92 7.52
CA ALA A 395 26.79 3.17 7.62
C ALA A 395 27.22 3.71 9.00
N ARG A 396 26.33 4.43 9.69
CA ARG A 396 26.57 4.98 11.03
C ARG A 396 26.42 3.95 12.15
N TRP A 397 25.70 2.85 11.93
CA TRP A 397 25.43 1.87 12.97
C TRP A 397 26.62 0.92 13.20
N PRO A 398 26.82 0.46 14.44
CA PRO A 398 27.73 -0.65 14.72
C PRO A 398 27.34 -1.90 13.93
N GLU A 399 28.32 -2.76 13.67
CA GLU A 399 28.05 -4.09 13.13
C GLU A 399 27.39 -4.96 14.20
N PRO A 400 26.23 -5.60 13.91
CA PRO A 400 25.58 -6.49 14.85
C PRO A 400 26.31 -7.83 14.91
N ARG A 401 26.22 -8.48 16.08
CA ARG A 401 26.61 -9.88 16.22
C ARG A 401 25.56 -10.78 15.56
N ALA A 402 26.00 -11.82 14.87
CA ALA A 402 25.10 -12.86 14.39
C ALA A 402 24.49 -13.64 15.57
N ALA A 403 23.17 -13.82 15.56
CA ALA A 403 22.47 -14.59 16.57
C ALA A 403 22.91 -16.06 16.55
N THR A 404 23.17 -16.60 17.73
CA THR A 404 23.45 -18.03 17.95
C THR A 404 22.13 -18.79 18.15
N SER A 405 22.19 -20.12 18.22
CA SER A 405 21.02 -20.94 18.54
C SER A 405 20.44 -20.61 19.92
N ASP A 406 21.29 -20.36 20.92
CA ASP A 406 20.86 -19.98 22.26
C ASP A 406 20.18 -18.60 22.28
N ASP A 407 20.68 -17.66 21.48
CA ASP A 407 20.04 -16.34 21.32
C ASP A 407 18.64 -16.50 20.72
N ILE A 408 18.49 -17.35 19.69
CA ILE A 408 17.21 -17.64 19.05
C ILE A 408 16.22 -18.21 20.07
N GLU A 409 16.62 -19.19 20.88
CA GLU A 409 15.78 -19.73 21.95
C GLU A 409 15.42 -18.67 23.01
N GLN A 410 16.34 -17.75 23.32
CA GLN A 410 16.07 -16.64 24.23
C GLN A 410 15.05 -15.67 23.64
N VAL A 411 15.16 -15.32 22.36
CA VAL A 411 14.22 -14.43 21.67
C VAL A 411 12.82 -15.03 21.65
N VAL A 412 12.67 -16.32 21.34
CA VAL A 412 11.37 -17.01 21.39
C VAL A 412 10.76 -16.94 22.80
N ARG A 413 11.57 -17.18 23.84
CA ARG A 413 11.12 -17.06 25.24
C ARG A 413 10.75 -15.64 25.64
N ASP A 414 11.48 -14.64 25.15
CA ASP A 414 11.22 -13.23 25.42
C ASP A 414 9.90 -12.77 24.80
N TYR A 415 9.62 -13.13 23.55
CA TYR A 415 8.33 -12.86 22.91
C TYR A 415 7.19 -13.58 23.64
N ARG A 416 7.35 -14.88 23.96
CA ARG A 416 6.34 -15.62 24.74
C ARG A 416 6.04 -14.93 26.07
N ARG A 417 7.08 -14.52 26.81
CA ARG A 417 6.91 -13.79 28.09
C ARG A 417 6.19 -12.47 27.88
N ALA A 418 6.60 -11.67 26.89
CA ALA A 418 6.00 -10.37 26.62
C ALA A 418 4.52 -10.48 26.23
N VAL A 419 4.14 -11.49 25.43
CA VAL A 419 2.75 -11.75 25.06
C VAL A 419 1.92 -12.17 26.27
N ALA A 420 2.45 -13.03 27.14
CA ALA A 420 1.76 -13.41 28.38
C ALA A 420 1.54 -12.19 29.31
N LEU A 421 2.53 -11.30 29.40
CA LEU A 421 2.41 -10.04 30.15
C LEU A 421 1.40 -9.09 29.50
N ALA A 422 1.36 -9.00 28.17
CA ALA A 422 0.37 -8.20 27.44
C ALA A 422 -1.06 -8.71 27.68
N ASP A 423 -1.24 -10.03 27.67
CA ASP A 423 -2.52 -10.66 27.95
C ASP A 423 -3.00 -10.34 29.37
N ALA A 424 -2.10 -10.48 30.36
CA ALA A 424 -2.36 -10.18 31.76
C ALA A 424 -2.64 -8.69 32.02
N ALA A 425 -1.96 -7.78 31.31
CA ALA A 425 -2.22 -6.33 31.34
C ALA A 425 -3.56 -5.95 30.67
N GLY A 426 -4.29 -6.93 30.12
CA GLY A 426 -5.64 -6.73 29.64
C GLY A 426 -5.75 -6.16 28.22
N PHE A 427 -4.68 -6.14 27.42
CA PHE A 427 -4.79 -5.72 26.02
C PHE A 427 -5.82 -6.57 25.27
N HIS A 428 -6.58 -5.95 24.37
CA HIS A 428 -7.54 -6.64 23.51
C HIS A 428 -6.82 -7.30 22.33
N VAL A 429 -5.76 -6.66 21.83
CA VAL A 429 -4.99 -7.08 20.64
C VAL A 429 -3.49 -7.07 20.96
N VAL A 430 -2.77 -8.10 20.51
CA VAL A 430 -1.30 -8.13 20.52
C VAL A 430 -0.80 -8.23 19.09
N ASP A 431 0.11 -7.34 18.68
CA ASP A 431 0.68 -7.28 17.34
C ASP A 431 2.21 -7.47 17.40
N LEU A 432 2.78 -8.30 16.54
CA LEU A 432 4.21 -8.62 16.53
C LEU A 432 4.90 -7.92 15.35
N ASP A 433 5.91 -7.10 15.63
CA ASP A 433 6.61 -6.31 14.63
C ASP A 433 7.76 -7.08 13.97
N PHE A 434 7.56 -7.53 12.74
CA PHE A 434 8.57 -8.21 11.92
C PHE A 434 9.11 -7.34 10.78
N ALA A 435 8.96 -6.01 10.88
CA ALA A 435 9.35 -5.04 9.87
C ALA A 435 10.34 -3.99 10.41
N ASP A 436 10.46 -2.85 9.73
CA ASP A 436 11.22 -1.65 10.16
C ASP A 436 12.72 -1.88 10.47
N GLY A 437 13.33 -2.90 9.86
CA GLY A 437 14.75 -3.21 10.05
C GLY A 437 15.07 -3.72 11.46
N GLY A 438 14.05 -4.19 12.19
CA GLY A 438 14.22 -4.86 13.47
C GLY A 438 14.93 -6.22 13.34
N LEU A 439 15.06 -6.92 14.47
CA LEU A 439 15.65 -8.26 14.52
C LEU A 439 14.93 -9.22 13.57
N LEU A 440 13.59 -9.27 13.65
CA LEU A 440 12.79 -10.20 12.85
C LEU A 440 12.83 -9.85 11.36
N ALA A 441 12.78 -8.55 11.02
CA ALA A 441 13.01 -8.10 9.65
C ALA A 441 14.39 -8.55 9.12
N SER A 442 15.43 -8.52 9.97
CA SER A 442 16.76 -8.98 9.58
C SER A 442 16.86 -10.48 9.27
N PHE A 443 15.95 -11.30 9.82
CA PHE A 443 15.84 -12.72 9.45
C PHE A 443 15.01 -12.91 8.18
N LEU A 444 13.96 -12.12 8.01
CA LEU A 444 13.05 -12.26 6.88
C LEU A 444 13.64 -11.73 5.58
N SER A 445 14.41 -10.65 5.57
CA SER A 445 14.90 -10.06 4.32
C SER A 445 16.19 -10.73 3.81
N PRO A 446 16.26 -11.14 2.53
CA PRO A 446 17.48 -11.70 1.93
C PRO A 446 18.63 -10.68 1.84
N LEU A 447 18.34 -9.37 1.96
CA LEU A 447 19.35 -8.30 2.00
C LEU A 447 20.20 -8.34 3.27
N THR A 448 19.70 -8.98 4.34
CA THR A 448 20.29 -8.93 5.68
C THR A 448 20.53 -10.31 6.29
N ASN A 449 19.88 -11.35 5.76
CA ASN A 449 20.09 -12.73 6.20
C ASN A 449 20.95 -13.51 5.20
N HIS A 450 22.20 -13.76 5.60
CA HIS A 450 23.18 -14.55 4.84
C HIS A 450 23.55 -15.85 5.57
N ARG A 451 22.68 -16.34 6.46
CA ARG A 451 22.90 -17.61 7.15
C ARG A 451 22.72 -18.78 6.19
N ASP A 452 23.40 -19.88 6.50
CA ASP A 452 23.36 -21.16 5.78
C ASP A 452 22.80 -22.31 6.63
N ASP A 453 22.19 -21.97 7.77
CA ASP A 453 21.52 -22.88 8.70
C ASP A 453 19.99 -22.84 8.52
N ASP A 454 19.26 -23.52 9.42
CA ASP A 454 17.79 -23.59 9.41
C ASP A 454 17.09 -22.24 9.57
N TYR A 455 17.82 -21.13 9.70
CA TYR A 455 17.28 -19.78 9.81
C TYR A 455 17.67 -18.85 8.66
N GLY A 456 18.30 -19.36 7.59
CA GLY A 456 18.64 -18.56 6.40
C GLY A 456 18.80 -19.36 5.11
N GLY A 457 19.17 -18.66 4.04
CA GLY A 457 19.19 -19.22 2.69
C GLY A 457 17.79 -19.23 2.05
N SER A 458 17.05 -20.33 2.19
CA SER A 458 15.72 -20.46 1.58
C SER A 458 14.70 -19.50 2.22
N GLU A 459 13.62 -19.18 1.50
CA GLU A 459 12.49 -18.40 2.06
C GLU A 459 11.87 -19.10 3.27
N GLU A 460 11.73 -20.42 3.21
CA GLU A 460 11.20 -21.23 4.32
C GLU A 460 12.10 -21.17 5.56
N ALA A 461 13.42 -21.30 5.40
CA ALA A 461 14.37 -21.21 6.51
C ALA A 461 14.36 -19.80 7.15
N ARG A 462 14.33 -18.74 6.33
CA ARG A 462 14.21 -17.35 6.82
C ARG A 462 12.94 -17.13 7.66
N LEU A 463 11.86 -17.87 7.40
CA LEU A 463 10.60 -17.79 8.12
C LEU A 463 10.57 -18.57 9.44
N ASN A 464 11.51 -19.49 9.69
CA ASN A 464 11.44 -20.41 10.81
C ASN A 464 11.38 -19.68 12.17
N LEU A 465 12.20 -18.64 12.38
CA LEU A 465 12.15 -17.87 13.63
C LEU A 465 10.81 -17.16 13.82
N ALA A 466 10.30 -16.51 12.78
CA ALA A 466 9.02 -15.79 12.83
C ALA A 466 7.86 -16.75 13.14
N GLY A 467 7.81 -17.91 12.48
CA GLY A 467 6.82 -18.95 12.75
C GLY A 467 6.90 -19.47 14.19
N ARG A 468 8.10 -19.75 14.71
CA ARG A 468 8.29 -20.19 16.10
C ARG A 468 7.79 -19.15 17.11
N ILE A 469 8.04 -17.86 16.85
CA ILE A 469 7.56 -16.77 17.70
C ILE A 469 6.04 -16.66 17.67
N VAL A 470 5.41 -16.72 16.48
CA VAL A 470 3.94 -16.68 16.36
C VAL A 470 3.31 -17.87 17.08
N ALA A 471 3.83 -19.08 16.91
CA ALA A 471 3.34 -20.26 17.60
C ALA A 471 3.46 -20.11 19.13
N ALA A 472 4.64 -19.72 19.62
CA ALA A 472 4.89 -19.53 21.04
C ALA A 472 4.05 -18.41 21.67
N ALA A 473 3.74 -17.34 20.91
CA ALA A 473 2.83 -16.27 21.31
C ALA A 473 1.38 -16.77 21.37
N ARG A 474 0.95 -17.52 20.35
CA ARG A 474 -0.42 -18.03 20.25
C ARG A 474 -0.77 -18.98 21.39
N GLU A 475 0.19 -19.77 21.87
CA GLU A 475 0.05 -20.68 23.01
C GLU A 475 -0.26 -19.98 24.36
N VAL A 476 0.18 -18.73 24.56
CA VAL A 476 -0.01 -18.00 25.83
C VAL A 476 -1.07 -16.92 25.76
N LEU A 477 -1.34 -16.37 24.58
CA LEU A 477 -2.41 -15.39 24.42
C LEU A 477 -3.76 -16.11 24.53
N ALA A 478 -4.72 -15.51 25.25
CA ALA A 478 -6.09 -16.03 25.34
C ALA A 478 -6.69 -16.30 23.94
N ALA A 479 -7.32 -17.45 23.77
CA ALA A 479 -7.82 -17.94 22.47
C ALA A 479 -8.92 -17.06 21.84
N ALA A 480 -9.53 -16.13 22.58
CA ALA A 480 -10.49 -15.16 22.03
C ALA A 480 -9.80 -13.90 21.47
N LYS A 481 -8.55 -13.62 21.88
CA LYS A 481 -7.85 -12.37 21.55
C LYS A 481 -7.05 -12.49 20.25
N PRO A 482 -7.02 -11.44 19.41
CA PRO A 482 -6.32 -11.45 18.13
C PRO A 482 -4.81 -11.31 18.32
N LEU A 483 -4.07 -12.15 17.59
CA LEU A 483 -2.62 -12.04 17.42
C LEU A 483 -2.30 -11.53 16.02
N GLY A 484 -1.70 -10.35 15.91
CA GLY A 484 -1.26 -9.76 14.65
C GLY A 484 0.20 -10.00 14.35
N VAL A 485 0.56 -9.89 13.08
CA VAL A 485 1.94 -9.68 12.64
C VAL A 485 2.01 -8.48 11.71
N ARG A 486 3.07 -7.68 11.83
CA ARG A 486 3.41 -6.62 10.89
C ARG A 486 4.61 -7.02 10.06
N ILE A 487 4.50 -6.89 8.74
CA ILE A 487 5.55 -7.28 7.78
C ILE A 487 5.89 -6.14 6.83
N CYS A 488 7.13 -6.17 6.30
CA CYS A 488 7.51 -5.35 5.15
C CYS A 488 7.00 -6.06 3.88
N ALA A 489 6.19 -5.37 3.09
CA ALA A 489 5.69 -5.89 1.81
C ALA A 489 6.54 -5.51 0.60
N ASP A 490 7.38 -4.48 0.73
CA ASP A 490 8.24 -4.03 -0.35
C ASP A 490 9.46 -3.28 0.21
N ASP A 491 10.65 -3.74 -0.14
CA ASP A 491 11.92 -3.07 0.19
C ASP A 491 12.29 -1.98 -0.83
N GLY A 492 11.65 -1.97 -2.01
CA GLY A 492 11.85 -0.96 -3.06
C GLY A 492 13.20 -1.06 -3.78
N VAL A 493 13.89 -2.21 -3.66
CA VAL A 493 15.20 -2.47 -4.30
C VAL A 493 15.29 -3.90 -4.82
N ASP A 494 16.07 -4.08 -5.89
CA ASP A 494 16.37 -5.39 -6.45
C ASP A 494 16.98 -6.33 -5.41
N GLY A 495 16.53 -7.58 -5.40
CA GLY A 495 16.96 -8.58 -4.43
C GLY A 495 16.38 -8.39 -3.03
N GLY A 496 15.54 -7.39 -2.80
CA GLY A 496 14.78 -7.20 -1.56
C GLY A 496 13.49 -8.03 -1.50
N THR A 497 12.68 -7.75 -0.48
CA THR A 497 11.32 -8.29 -0.34
C THR A 497 10.41 -7.65 -1.38
N THR A 498 9.63 -8.48 -2.08
CA THR A 498 8.59 -8.04 -3.03
C THR A 498 7.19 -8.34 -2.50
N PRO A 499 6.13 -7.73 -3.06
CA PRO A 499 4.75 -8.00 -2.63
C PRO A 499 4.36 -9.48 -2.71
N GLU A 500 4.85 -10.22 -3.71
CA GLU A 500 4.58 -11.64 -3.89
C GLU A 500 5.25 -12.50 -2.81
N VAL A 501 6.49 -12.16 -2.44
CA VAL A 501 7.19 -12.78 -1.31
C VAL A 501 6.43 -12.50 -0.03
N ALA A 502 6.05 -11.24 0.20
CA ALA A 502 5.34 -10.82 1.38
C ALA A 502 3.97 -11.52 1.52
N ALA A 503 3.24 -11.73 0.43
CA ALA A 503 1.99 -12.48 0.43
C ALA A 503 2.19 -13.94 0.88
N ARG A 504 3.25 -14.62 0.42
CA ARG A 504 3.59 -15.99 0.87
C ARG A 504 4.00 -16.03 2.33
N VAL A 505 4.83 -15.09 2.76
CA VAL A 505 5.24 -14.91 4.17
C VAL A 505 4.00 -14.71 5.06
N ALA A 506 3.12 -13.79 4.67
CA ALA A 506 1.90 -13.48 5.40
C ALA A 506 0.99 -14.72 5.52
N LYS A 507 0.81 -15.46 4.41
CA LYS A 507 0.00 -16.68 4.39
C LYS A 507 0.56 -17.71 5.35
N ARG A 508 1.87 -17.91 5.34
CA ARG A 508 2.51 -18.85 6.26
C ARG A 508 2.34 -18.46 7.72
N LEU A 509 2.46 -17.17 8.06
CA LEU A 509 2.26 -16.70 9.43
C LEU A 509 0.80 -16.80 9.88
N ALA A 510 -0.15 -16.60 8.96
CA ALA A 510 -1.57 -16.82 9.22
C ALA A 510 -1.86 -18.30 9.53
N GLU A 511 -1.32 -19.23 8.73
CA GLU A 511 -1.43 -20.69 8.96
C GLU A 511 -0.85 -21.13 10.32
N VAL A 512 0.18 -20.44 10.80
CA VAL A 512 0.83 -20.74 12.10
C VAL A 512 0.01 -20.21 13.29
N GLY A 513 -0.77 -19.14 13.10
CA GLY A 513 -1.68 -18.63 14.14
C GLY A 513 -1.85 -17.12 14.21
N ALA A 514 -1.37 -16.36 13.22
CA ALA A 514 -1.69 -14.94 13.12
C ALA A 514 -3.15 -14.75 12.64
N ASP A 515 -3.89 -13.92 13.36
CA ASP A 515 -5.30 -13.61 13.13
C ASP A 515 -5.51 -12.41 12.20
N PHE A 516 -4.47 -11.62 11.95
CA PHE A 516 -4.46 -10.53 10.98
C PHE A 516 -3.02 -10.15 10.60
N VAL A 517 -2.87 -9.46 9.48
CA VAL A 517 -1.56 -9.00 8.97
C VAL A 517 -1.59 -7.50 8.74
N THR A 518 -0.60 -6.78 9.28
CA THR A 518 -0.37 -5.36 8.99
C THR A 518 0.73 -5.23 7.95
N VAL A 519 0.45 -4.50 6.88
CA VAL A 519 1.36 -4.30 5.75
C VAL A 519 2.00 -2.92 5.82
N ALA A 520 3.34 -2.89 5.85
CA ALA A 520 4.17 -1.69 5.75
C ALA A 520 5.20 -1.86 4.61
N ALA A 521 6.06 -0.87 4.39
CA ALA A 521 7.12 -0.96 3.38
C ALA A 521 8.39 -0.22 3.82
N GLY A 522 9.52 -0.67 3.27
CA GLY A 522 10.84 -0.11 3.49
C GLY A 522 11.39 -0.30 4.90
N TYR A 523 12.42 0.51 5.19
CA TYR A 523 13.18 0.57 6.43
C TYR A 523 13.89 -0.74 6.82
N THR A 524 14.04 -1.70 5.91
CA THR A 524 14.88 -2.89 6.15
C THR A 524 16.36 -2.52 6.33
N LEU A 525 16.83 -1.55 5.55
CA LEU A 525 18.13 -0.89 5.71
C LEU A 525 17.93 0.63 5.74
N ASP A 526 18.90 1.35 6.30
CA ASP A 526 18.95 2.80 6.26
C ASP A 526 18.92 3.31 4.81
N GLY A 527 18.10 4.32 4.54
CA GLY A 527 17.88 4.88 3.21
C GLY A 527 16.78 4.20 2.37
N LEU A 528 16.36 2.97 2.67
CA LEU A 528 15.28 2.27 1.96
C LEU A 528 13.91 2.76 2.42
N LYS A 529 13.58 4.02 2.14
CA LYS A 529 12.31 4.61 2.60
C LYS A 529 11.14 4.12 1.74
N PRO A 530 9.95 3.89 2.34
CA PRO A 530 8.75 3.66 1.57
C PRO A 530 8.46 4.86 0.67
N SER A 531 7.67 4.60 -0.36
CA SER A 531 7.13 5.63 -1.22
C SER A 531 6.47 6.76 -0.40
N GLY A 532 6.85 8.02 -0.66
CA GLY A 532 6.22 9.19 -0.02
C GLY A 532 4.79 9.48 -0.53
N GLN A 533 4.25 8.60 -1.37
CA GLN A 533 2.99 8.81 -2.08
C GLN A 533 1.77 8.60 -1.18
N ARG A 534 0.66 9.24 -1.55
CA ARG A 534 -0.65 8.98 -0.94
C ARG A 534 -1.06 7.54 -1.21
N ALA A 535 -1.55 6.86 -0.17
CA ALA A 535 -2.12 5.52 -0.19
C ALA A 535 -1.20 4.44 -0.79
N TYR A 536 0.13 4.61 -0.76
CA TYR A 536 1.05 3.59 -1.32
C TYR A 536 0.86 2.21 -0.68
N SER A 537 0.53 2.16 0.62
CA SER A 537 0.31 0.91 1.36
C SER A 537 -0.94 0.17 0.89
N VAL A 538 -1.89 0.83 0.22
CA VAL A 538 -3.14 0.22 -0.22
C VAL A 538 -2.88 -0.80 -1.34
N ALA A 539 -2.01 -0.49 -2.29
CA ALA A 539 -1.65 -1.45 -3.35
C ALA A 539 -0.88 -2.65 -2.79
N LEU A 540 -0.02 -2.43 -1.80
CA LEU A 540 0.70 -3.50 -1.10
C LEU A 540 -0.25 -4.38 -0.28
N ALA A 541 -1.19 -3.76 0.43
CA ALA A 541 -2.22 -4.47 1.18
C ALA A 541 -3.12 -5.30 0.26
N ASP A 542 -3.48 -4.76 -0.92
CA ASP A 542 -4.27 -5.46 -1.94
C ASP A 542 -3.59 -6.76 -2.38
N ALA A 543 -2.30 -6.68 -2.73
CA ALA A 543 -1.51 -7.83 -3.15
C ALA A 543 -1.41 -8.92 -2.06
N VAL A 544 -1.24 -8.51 -0.79
CA VAL A 544 -1.16 -9.44 0.34
C VAL A 544 -2.54 -10.01 0.67
N ARG A 545 -3.59 -9.19 0.70
CA ARG A 545 -4.96 -9.60 1.04
C ARG A 545 -5.51 -10.63 0.07
N ALA A 546 -5.19 -10.53 -1.22
CA ALA A 546 -5.61 -11.51 -2.22
C ALA A 546 -5.12 -12.96 -1.92
N ALA A 547 -4.09 -13.13 -1.08
CA ALA A 547 -3.56 -14.44 -0.70
C ALA A 547 -4.03 -14.92 0.68
N LEU A 548 -4.89 -14.16 1.37
CA LEU A 548 -5.22 -14.35 2.79
C LEU A 548 -6.72 -14.39 3.06
N ASP A 549 -7.10 -15.31 3.94
CA ASP A 549 -8.45 -15.37 4.54
C ASP A 549 -8.56 -14.58 5.84
N VAL A 550 -7.44 -14.05 6.35
CA VAL A 550 -7.38 -13.23 7.57
C VAL A 550 -7.40 -11.74 7.23
N PRO A 551 -7.95 -10.88 8.10
CA PRO A 551 -7.97 -9.44 7.89
C PRO A 551 -6.59 -8.84 7.62
N VAL A 552 -6.54 -7.87 6.69
CA VAL A 552 -5.32 -7.09 6.39
C VAL A 552 -5.49 -5.63 6.80
N ILE A 553 -4.46 -5.08 7.46
CA ILE A 553 -4.37 -3.67 7.85
C ILE A 553 -3.36 -2.96 6.96
N ALA A 554 -3.80 -1.95 6.19
CA ALA A 554 -2.90 -1.10 5.42
C ALA A 554 -2.29 -0.01 6.32
N GLU A 555 -0.96 0.08 6.41
CA GLU A 555 -0.23 1.07 7.22
C GLU A 555 0.70 1.91 6.36
N GLY A 556 0.41 3.22 6.26
CA GLY A 556 1.26 4.21 5.58
C GLY A 556 0.61 4.93 4.40
N GLY A 557 0.93 6.21 4.22
CA GLY A 557 0.43 7.03 3.09
C GLY A 557 -1.06 7.41 3.13
N LEU A 558 -1.84 6.94 4.11
CA LEU A 558 -3.26 7.23 4.26
C LEU A 558 -3.47 8.55 5.03
N TRP A 559 -4.21 9.50 4.44
CA TRP A 559 -4.31 10.87 4.98
C TRP A 559 -5.74 11.36 5.23
N SER A 560 -6.75 10.70 4.65
CA SER A 560 -8.14 11.15 4.68
C SER A 560 -9.10 10.00 4.98
N SER A 561 -10.33 10.33 5.41
CA SER A 561 -11.36 9.34 5.66
C SER A 561 -11.84 8.67 4.36
N ASP A 562 -11.73 9.38 3.24
CA ASP A 562 -12.01 8.87 1.91
C ASP A 562 -10.96 7.85 1.44
N ASP A 563 -9.69 7.99 1.87
CA ASP A 563 -8.67 6.95 1.65
C ASP A 563 -9.08 5.63 2.31
N VAL A 564 -9.45 5.70 3.59
CA VAL A 564 -9.88 4.54 4.37
C VAL A 564 -11.14 3.94 3.77
N CYS A 565 -12.14 4.77 3.46
CA CYS A 565 -13.39 4.33 2.87
C CYS A 565 -13.14 3.60 1.54
N SER A 566 -12.35 4.19 0.65
CA SER A 566 -12.08 3.63 -0.67
C SER A 566 -11.28 2.32 -0.61
N ALA A 567 -10.29 2.23 0.28
CA ALA A 567 -9.48 1.01 0.44
C ALA A 567 -10.33 -0.16 0.97
N VAL A 568 -11.18 0.10 1.97
CA VAL A 568 -12.08 -0.89 2.55
C VAL A 568 -13.17 -1.29 1.58
N ALA A 569 -13.84 -0.31 0.97
CA ALA A 569 -14.91 -0.54 0.00
C ALA A 569 -14.41 -1.42 -1.15
N ALA A 570 -13.24 -1.11 -1.73
CA ALA A 570 -12.68 -1.86 -2.84
C ALA A 570 -12.13 -3.25 -2.47
N GLY A 571 -12.16 -3.65 -1.20
CA GLY A 571 -11.63 -4.94 -0.76
C GLY A 571 -10.10 -5.02 -0.79
N ARG A 572 -9.39 -3.87 -0.74
CA ARG A 572 -7.91 -3.82 -0.75
C ARG A 572 -7.32 -3.96 0.65
N ALA A 573 -8.09 -3.61 1.67
CA ALA A 573 -7.74 -3.76 3.07
C ALA A 573 -9.01 -3.91 3.90
N ASP A 574 -8.90 -4.53 5.07
CA ASP A 574 -10.02 -4.66 6.02
C ASP A 574 -10.04 -3.53 7.03
N PHE A 575 -8.85 -3.01 7.35
CA PHE A 575 -8.61 -1.88 8.24
C PHE A 575 -7.52 -0.97 7.68
N CYS A 576 -7.49 0.27 8.14
CA CYS A 576 -6.48 1.25 7.75
C CYS A 576 -5.87 1.91 8.99
N ALA A 577 -4.55 1.82 9.10
CA ALA A 577 -3.79 2.41 10.19
C ALA A 577 -3.32 3.83 9.83
N LEU A 578 -3.74 4.79 10.65
CA LEU A 578 -3.42 6.21 10.52
C LEU A 578 -2.47 6.62 11.65
N GLU A 579 -1.36 7.24 11.28
CA GLU A 579 -0.42 7.82 12.26
C GLU A 579 -0.51 9.35 12.23
N ARG A 580 0.10 9.99 11.22
CA ARG A 580 0.22 11.46 11.12
C ARG A 580 -1.13 12.20 11.20
N ALA A 581 -2.19 11.66 10.59
CA ALA A 581 -3.53 12.24 10.66
C ALA A 581 -4.07 12.29 12.11
N LEU A 582 -3.83 11.24 12.90
CA LEU A 582 -4.25 11.14 14.30
C LEU A 582 -3.26 11.78 15.29
N LEU A 583 -2.03 12.05 14.86
CA LEU A 583 -1.10 12.94 15.57
C LEU A 583 -1.56 14.38 15.48
N PHE A 584 -1.95 14.81 14.28
CA PHE A 584 -2.44 16.16 14.02
C PHE A 584 -3.83 16.41 14.63
N ASP A 585 -4.75 15.45 14.49
CA ASP A 585 -6.10 15.55 15.04
C ASP A 585 -6.56 14.21 15.65
N PRO A 586 -6.57 14.06 16.99
CA PRO A 586 -7.06 12.84 17.63
C PRO A 586 -8.57 12.62 17.45
N ASN A 587 -9.37 13.65 17.13
CA ASN A 587 -10.81 13.54 16.87
C ASN A 587 -11.15 13.27 15.40
N PHE A 588 -10.16 12.92 14.58
CA PHE A 588 -10.35 12.62 13.17
C PHE A 588 -11.49 11.64 12.89
N PRO A 589 -11.66 10.51 13.63
CA PRO A 589 -12.75 9.57 13.39
C PRO A 589 -14.13 10.20 13.65
N ARG A 590 -14.28 11.02 14.69
CA ARG A 590 -15.51 11.78 14.95
C ARG A 590 -15.82 12.81 13.87
N ARG A 591 -14.82 13.54 13.37
CA ARG A 591 -15.01 14.47 12.25
C ARG A 591 -15.40 13.74 10.97
N ALA A 592 -14.77 12.58 10.70
CA ALA A 592 -15.15 11.72 9.60
C ALA A 592 -16.60 11.23 9.76
N ALA A 593 -16.98 10.76 10.95
CA ALA A 593 -18.33 10.27 11.23
C ALA A 593 -19.36 11.37 10.97
N ALA A 594 -19.11 12.58 11.48
CA ALA A 594 -19.91 13.76 11.23
C ALA A 594 -20.05 14.06 9.72
N ARG A 595 -18.97 13.99 8.95
CA ARG A 595 -18.98 14.20 7.49
C ARG A 595 -19.81 13.16 6.74
N PHE A 596 -19.80 11.90 7.19
CA PHE A 596 -20.57 10.81 6.61
C PHE A 596 -21.98 10.66 7.20
N GLY A 597 -22.38 11.53 8.14
CA GLY A 597 -23.68 11.44 8.81
C GLY A 597 -23.82 10.24 9.75
N VAL A 598 -22.71 9.65 10.20
CA VAL A 598 -22.68 8.50 11.11
C VAL A 598 -22.56 8.98 12.55
N GLU A 599 -23.35 8.38 13.45
CA GLU A 599 -23.21 8.62 14.88
C GLU A 599 -22.28 7.59 15.54
N LEU A 600 -21.15 8.05 16.09
CA LEU A 600 -20.30 7.22 16.94
C LEU A 600 -20.70 7.35 18.41
N PRO A 601 -20.58 6.28 19.21
CA PRO A 601 -20.80 6.36 20.65
C PRO A 601 -19.95 7.47 21.31
N TRP A 602 -20.61 8.26 22.13
CA TRP A 602 -19.99 9.40 22.83
C TRP A 602 -19.61 8.99 24.25
N PRO A 603 -18.37 9.32 24.69
CA PRO A 603 -18.06 9.32 26.10
C PRO A 603 -19.02 10.23 26.83
N GLU A 604 -19.53 9.79 27.98
CA GLU A 604 -20.56 10.50 28.76
C GLU A 604 -20.23 11.99 28.95
N ARG A 605 -18.97 12.28 29.27
CA ARG A 605 -18.49 13.65 29.53
C ARG A 605 -18.45 14.54 28.29
N TYR A 606 -18.48 13.97 27.09
CA TYR A 606 -18.41 14.68 25.80
C TYR A 606 -19.78 14.79 25.11
N PHE A 607 -20.86 14.33 25.75
CA PHE A 607 -22.19 14.32 25.16
C PHE A 607 -22.69 15.71 24.72
N ARG A 608 -22.18 16.81 25.32
CA ARG A 608 -22.49 18.19 24.90
C ARG A 608 -22.00 18.53 23.48
N ALA A 609 -21.04 17.78 22.94
CA ALA A 609 -20.56 17.94 21.58
C ALA A 609 -21.37 17.14 20.55
N ARG A 610 -22.31 16.29 21.00
CA ARG A 610 -23.20 15.52 20.11
C ARG A 610 -23.99 16.49 19.23
N GLY A 611 -23.97 16.25 17.91
CA GLY A 611 -24.66 17.09 16.93
C GLY A 611 -23.99 18.44 16.65
N PHE A 612 -22.82 18.73 17.22
CA PHE A 612 -22.03 19.89 16.86
C PHE A 612 -21.17 19.58 15.62
N PHE A 613 -21.36 20.38 14.57
CA PHE A 613 -20.57 20.30 13.35
C PHE A 613 -19.79 21.62 13.21
N PRO A 614 -18.46 21.60 13.37
CA PRO A 614 -17.67 22.79 13.11
C PRO A 614 -17.89 23.24 11.66
N ARG A 615 -18.06 24.55 11.46
CA ARG A 615 -18.04 25.14 10.11
C ARG A 615 -16.58 25.24 9.71
N ASP A 616 -16.17 24.41 8.76
CA ASP A 616 -14.84 24.51 8.12
C ASP A 616 -14.79 25.71 7.16
#